data_AF-A0A2X3M3P5-F1
#
_entry.id   AF-A0A2X3M3P5-F1
#
_cell.length_a   1.000
_cell.length_b   1.000
_cell.length_c   1.000
_cell.angle_alpha   90.00
_cell.angle_beta   90.00
_cell.angle_gamma   90.00
#
_symmetry.space_group_name_H-M   'P 1'
#
loop_
_entity.id
_entity.type
_entity.pdbx_description
1 polymer ?
#
loop_
_entity_poly.entity_id
_entity_poly.type
_entity_poly.pdbx_seq_one_letter_code
_entity_poly.pdbx_strand_id
1 'polypeptide(L)'
;MAGEKAKGATAYVTLEPCSHHGRTPPCCDALIAAGVARVVAAMQDPNPQVAGRGLYRLQQAGIDVSHGLMMSEAEQLNKGFLKRMRTGFPYIQLKLGASLDGRTAMASGESQWITSTQARRDVQRLRAQSHAILTSSATVLADDPALTVRWSELDEQTQVLYPQQNLRQPVRIVIDSQNRVTPEHRIVQQPGENLVRAYAGRFS
;
A
#
# COMPACT_ATOMS: atom_id res chain seq x y z
N MET A 1 9.79 -24.47 -1.37
CA MET A 1 11.12 -23.81 -1.42
C MET A 1 12.02 -24.58 -2.38
N ALA A 2 12.92 -23.91 -3.11
CA ALA A 2 13.77 -24.54 -4.13
C ALA A 2 14.91 -25.39 -3.54
N GLY A 3 15.48 -25.02 -2.38
CA GLY A 3 16.57 -25.77 -1.73
C GLY A 3 17.80 -25.91 -2.63
N GLU A 4 18.45 -27.08 -2.59
CA GLU A 4 19.62 -27.40 -3.42
C GLU A 4 19.39 -27.22 -4.94
N LYS A 5 18.14 -27.29 -5.40
CA LYS A 5 17.79 -27.08 -6.82
C LYS A 5 17.98 -25.63 -7.28
N ALA A 6 18.27 -24.69 -6.38
CA ALA A 6 18.58 -23.31 -6.73
C ALA A 6 19.96 -23.17 -7.40
N LYS A 7 20.90 -24.10 -7.13
CA LYS A 7 22.25 -24.03 -7.66
C LYS A 7 22.23 -24.15 -9.19
N GLY A 8 22.82 -23.18 -9.87
CA GLY A 8 22.83 -23.09 -11.33
C GLY A 8 21.50 -22.62 -11.95
N ALA A 9 20.47 -22.34 -11.16
CA ALA A 9 19.17 -21.92 -11.66
C ALA A 9 19.13 -20.43 -12.05
N THR A 10 18.03 -20.03 -12.69
CA THR A 10 17.68 -18.62 -12.93
C THR A 10 16.62 -18.16 -11.94
N ALA A 11 16.87 -17.04 -11.25
CA ALA A 11 15.89 -16.39 -10.38
C ALA A 11 15.22 -15.21 -11.11
N TYR A 12 13.89 -15.23 -11.18
CA TYR A 12 13.09 -14.09 -11.64
C TYR A 12 12.54 -13.33 -10.44
N VAL A 13 12.79 -12.04 -10.39
CA VAL A 13 12.36 -11.17 -9.28
C VAL A 13 11.69 -9.91 -9.82
N THR A 14 10.62 -9.46 -9.15
CA THR A 14 9.82 -8.31 -9.61
C THR A 14 10.44 -6.96 -9.26
N LEU A 15 11.43 -6.93 -8.36
CA LEU A 15 12.20 -5.77 -7.96
C LEU A 15 13.64 -6.20 -7.71
N GLU A 16 14.60 -5.30 -7.93
CA GLU A 16 16.02 -5.54 -7.64
C GLU A 16 16.24 -6.12 -6.22
N PRO A 17 17.01 -7.22 -6.09
CA PRO A 17 17.34 -7.78 -4.78
C PRO A 17 18.08 -6.76 -3.90
N CYS A 18 17.62 -6.57 -2.67
CA CYS A 18 18.20 -5.58 -1.76
C CYS A 18 19.68 -5.89 -1.45
N SER A 19 20.47 -4.82 -1.27
CA SER A 19 21.93 -4.85 -1.07
C SER A 19 22.39 -4.35 0.30
N HIS A 20 21.46 -3.92 1.16
CA HIS A 20 21.74 -3.34 2.48
C HIS A 20 21.18 -4.21 3.60
N HIS A 21 21.84 -4.17 4.77
CA HIS A 21 21.32 -4.77 5.98
C HIS A 21 20.22 -3.87 6.57
N GLY A 22 18.98 -4.30 6.43
CA GLY A 22 17.82 -3.66 7.06
C GLY A 22 17.39 -4.45 8.29
N ARG A 23 16.09 -4.78 8.37
CA ARG A 23 15.56 -5.72 9.37
C ARG A 23 16.01 -7.16 9.13
N THR A 24 16.35 -7.49 7.89
CA THR A 24 16.83 -8.80 7.45
C THR A 24 18.12 -8.65 6.66
N PRO A 25 18.92 -9.73 6.52
CA PRO A 25 20.09 -9.73 5.65
C PRO A 25 19.74 -9.42 4.18
N PRO A 26 20.71 -8.94 3.37
CA PRO A 26 20.51 -8.63 1.95
C PRO A 26 20.11 -9.85 1.12
N CYS A 27 19.09 -9.72 0.27
CA CYS A 27 18.66 -10.78 -0.63
C CYS A 27 19.74 -11.15 -1.65
N CYS A 28 20.60 -10.22 -2.06
CA CYS A 28 21.70 -10.53 -2.97
C CYS A 28 22.70 -11.52 -2.34
N ASP A 29 22.98 -11.42 -1.04
CA ASP A 29 23.87 -12.35 -0.34
C ASP A 29 23.27 -13.75 -0.26
N ALA A 30 21.95 -13.84 -0.04
CA ALA A 30 21.23 -15.12 -0.05
C ALA A 30 21.24 -15.78 -1.44
N LEU A 31 21.10 -15.01 -2.52
CA LEU A 31 21.15 -15.53 -3.89
C LEU A 31 22.55 -16.03 -4.25
N ILE A 32 23.60 -15.29 -3.85
CA ILE A 32 24.99 -15.70 -4.02
C ILE A 32 25.25 -17.01 -3.27
N ALA A 33 24.85 -17.09 -2.00
CA ALA A 33 25.02 -18.29 -1.19
C ALA A 33 24.27 -19.50 -1.76
N ALA A 34 23.09 -19.28 -2.37
CA ALA A 34 22.32 -20.32 -3.05
C ALA A 34 22.96 -20.79 -4.38
N GLY A 35 23.94 -20.05 -4.91
CA GLY A 35 24.66 -20.41 -6.13
C GLY A 35 23.81 -20.32 -7.40
N VAL A 36 22.88 -19.37 -7.48
CA VAL A 36 22.11 -19.12 -8.72
C VAL A 36 23.05 -18.66 -9.84
N ALA A 37 22.82 -19.11 -11.07
CA ALA A 37 23.67 -18.71 -12.21
C ALA A 37 23.22 -17.39 -12.85
N ARG A 38 21.91 -17.08 -12.76
CA ARG A 38 21.33 -15.91 -13.41
C ARG A 38 20.22 -15.28 -12.57
N VAL A 39 20.12 -13.96 -12.59
CA VAL A 39 19.04 -13.18 -11.99
C VAL A 39 18.43 -12.24 -13.02
N VAL A 40 17.11 -12.32 -13.19
CA VAL A 40 16.34 -11.42 -14.06
C VAL A 40 15.40 -10.57 -13.18
N ALA A 41 15.69 -9.28 -13.07
CA ALA A 41 14.89 -8.33 -12.30
C ALA A 41 13.94 -7.54 -13.20
N ALA A 42 12.66 -7.40 -12.86
CA ALA A 42 11.77 -6.61 -13.68
C ALA A 42 12.15 -5.12 -13.70
N MET A 43 12.57 -4.58 -12.55
CA MET A 43 12.99 -3.19 -12.42
C MET A 43 14.10 -3.01 -11.37
N GLN A 44 14.89 -1.95 -11.51
CA GLN A 44 15.82 -1.50 -10.49
C GLN A 44 15.07 -0.84 -9.31
N ASP A 45 15.63 -0.93 -8.10
CA ASP A 45 15.01 -0.32 -6.92
C ASP A 45 15.12 1.21 -6.99
N PRO A 46 14.03 1.97 -6.91
CA PRO A 46 14.09 3.44 -6.92
C PRO A 46 14.66 4.03 -5.63
N ASN A 47 14.85 3.25 -4.57
CA ASN A 47 15.46 3.72 -3.34
C ASN A 47 16.91 4.12 -3.63
N PRO A 48 17.31 5.39 -3.40
CA PRO A 48 18.68 5.85 -3.65
C PRO A 48 19.76 5.05 -2.91
N GLN A 49 19.40 4.38 -1.80
CA GLN A 49 20.32 3.54 -1.04
C GLN A 49 20.60 2.18 -1.70
N VAL A 50 19.74 1.73 -2.62
CA VAL A 50 19.80 0.42 -3.26
C VAL A 50 20.12 0.51 -4.75
N ALA A 51 19.54 1.49 -5.45
CA ALA A 51 19.53 1.65 -6.91
C ALA A 51 20.81 1.12 -7.61
N GLY A 52 20.70 -0.08 -8.20
CA GLY A 52 21.75 -0.73 -8.98
C GLY A 52 22.84 -1.47 -8.19
N ARG A 53 22.95 -1.24 -6.87
CA ARG A 53 23.98 -1.87 -6.03
C ARG A 53 23.75 -3.37 -5.84
N GLY A 54 22.48 -3.80 -5.80
CA GLY A 54 22.13 -5.21 -5.67
C GLY A 54 22.52 -6.00 -6.91
N LEU A 55 22.15 -5.49 -8.09
CA LEU A 55 22.52 -6.09 -9.37
C LEU A 55 24.04 -6.08 -9.59
N TYR A 56 24.71 -4.97 -9.26
CA TYR A 56 26.17 -4.89 -9.36
C TYR A 56 26.87 -5.92 -8.47
N ARG A 57 26.41 -6.10 -7.22
CA ARG A 57 26.99 -7.08 -6.30
C ARG A 57 26.83 -8.52 -6.79
N LEU A 58 25.68 -8.86 -7.38
CA LEU A 58 25.45 -10.16 -8.02
C LEU A 58 26.41 -10.36 -9.19
N GLN A 59 26.58 -9.36 -10.05
CA GLN A 59 27.51 -9.41 -11.18
C GLN A 59 28.96 -9.60 -10.73
N GLN A 60 29.39 -8.94 -9.64
CA GLN A 60 30.73 -9.13 -9.05
C GLN A 60 30.95 -10.55 -8.51
N ALA A 61 29.88 -11.25 -8.12
CA ALA A 61 29.92 -12.65 -7.72
C ALA A 61 29.87 -13.63 -8.91
N GLY A 62 29.91 -13.14 -10.15
CA GLY A 62 29.89 -13.95 -11.37
C GLY A 62 28.50 -14.40 -11.83
N ILE A 63 27.43 -13.82 -11.28
CA ILE A 63 26.05 -14.13 -11.65
C ILE A 63 25.65 -13.27 -12.85
N ASP A 64 25.05 -13.88 -13.87
CA ASP A 64 24.48 -13.15 -15.01
C ASP A 64 23.25 -12.34 -14.57
N VAL A 65 23.21 -11.05 -14.90
CA VAL A 65 22.13 -10.15 -14.47
C VAL A 65 21.52 -9.42 -15.67
N SER A 66 20.20 -9.40 -15.73
CA SER A 66 19.46 -8.57 -16.69
C SER A 66 18.26 -7.90 -16.02
N HIS A 67 17.90 -6.70 -16.45
CA HIS A 67 16.72 -6.02 -15.93
C HIS A 67 15.86 -5.37 -17.01
N GLY A 68 14.60 -5.08 -16.66
CA GLY A 68 13.65 -4.37 -17.52
C GLY A 68 12.56 -5.25 -18.15
N LEU A 69 12.63 -6.57 -17.96
CA LEU A 69 11.59 -7.49 -18.40
C LEU A 69 10.29 -7.22 -17.64
N MET A 70 9.20 -6.89 -18.34
CA MET A 70 7.91 -6.54 -17.75
C MET A 70 8.00 -5.38 -16.72
N MET A 71 8.89 -4.42 -16.98
CA MET A 71 9.08 -3.26 -16.10
C MET A 71 7.78 -2.48 -15.89
N SER A 72 6.96 -2.32 -16.94
CA SER A 72 5.69 -1.58 -16.88
C SER A 72 4.73 -2.19 -15.86
N GLU A 73 4.58 -3.52 -15.89
CA GLU A 73 3.73 -4.28 -14.98
C GLU A 73 4.27 -4.22 -13.55
N ALA A 74 5.59 -4.30 -13.37
CA ALA A 74 6.23 -4.14 -12.06
C ALA A 74 6.01 -2.73 -11.47
N GLU A 75 6.00 -1.68 -12.31
CA GLU A 75 5.67 -0.32 -11.87
C GLU A 75 4.21 -0.21 -11.39
N GLN A 76 3.27 -0.87 -12.08
CA GLN A 76 1.86 -0.86 -11.69
C GLN A 76 1.62 -1.57 -10.35
N LEU A 77 2.43 -2.58 -10.02
CA LEU A 77 2.29 -3.35 -8.78
C LEU A 77 2.54 -2.51 -7.52
N ASN A 78 3.49 -1.57 -7.58
CA ASN A 78 4.02 -0.89 -6.38
C ASN A 78 3.89 0.65 -6.40
N LYS A 79 2.85 1.20 -7.05
CA LYS A 79 2.63 2.65 -7.24
C LYS A 79 2.92 3.51 -6.00
N GLY A 80 2.38 3.12 -4.85
CA GLY A 80 2.54 3.84 -3.59
C GLY A 80 4.00 3.87 -3.11
N PHE A 81 4.66 2.71 -3.10
CA PHE A 81 6.05 2.59 -2.71
C PHE A 81 6.97 3.36 -3.67
N LEU A 82 6.81 3.16 -4.98
CA LEU A 82 7.65 3.78 -6.01
C LEU A 82 7.53 5.30 -5.97
N LYS A 83 6.31 5.86 -5.88
CA LYS A 83 6.12 7.31 -5.78
C LYS A 83 6.78 7.88 -4.52
N ARG A 84 6.64 7.20 -3.37
CA ARG A 84 7.25 7.64 -2.12
C ARG A 84 8.77 7.66 -2.21
N MET A 85 9.38 6.62 -2.78
CA MET A 85 10.85 6.57 -2.94
C MET A 85 11.36 7.63 -3.92
N ARG A 86 10.62 7.91 -5.00
CA ARG A 86 11.03 8.89 -6.04
C ARG A 86 10.80 10.35 -5.64
N THR A 87 9.75 10.64 -4.87
CA THR A 87 9.28 12.02 -4.64
C THR A 87 9.16 12.43 -3.18
N GLY A 88 9.26 11.48 -2.24
CA GLY A 88 8.97 11.71 -0.82
C GLY A 88 7.47 11.76 -0.48
N PHE A 89 6.58 11.80 -1.47
CA PHE A 89 5.12 11.89 -1.27
C PHE A 89 4.40 10.56 -1.48
N PRO A 90 3.30 10.29 -0.74
CA PRO A 90 2.48 9.11 -0.97
C PRO A 90 1.71 9.20 -2.31
N TYR A 91 1.31 8.04 -2.83
CA TYR A 91 0.30 7.97 -3.89
C TYR A 91 -1.09 8.20 -3.29
N ILE A 92 -1.85 9.13 -3.87
CA ILE A 92 -3.15 9.55 -3.36
C ILE A 92 -4.22 9.01 -4.30
N GLN A 93 -5.17 8.27 -3.74
CA GLN A 93 -6.38 7.82 -4.43
C GLN A 93 -7.58 8.56 -3.83
N LEU A 94 -8.29 9.32 -4.67
CA LEU A 94 -9.55 9.93 -4.31
C LEU A 94 -10.69 9.04 -4.79
N LYS A 95 -11.54 8.57 -3.86
CA LYS A 95 -12.79 7.89 -4.20
C LYS A 95 -13.94 8.87 -4.05
N LEU A 96 -14.69 9.07 -5.13
CA LEU A 96 -15.92 9.86 -5.16
C LEU A 96 -17.13 8.93 -5.40
N GLY A 97 -18.22 9.15 -4.68
CA GLY A 97 -19.52 8.56 -5.00
C GLY A 97 -20.50 9.71 -5.25
N ALA A 98 -21.17 9.69 -6.39
CA ALA A 98 -22.14 10.71 -6.78
C ALA A 98 -23.31 10.08 -7.53
N SER A 99 -24.46 10.74 -7.50
CA SER A 99 -25.59 10.48 -8.41
C SER A 99 -25.24 10.89 -9.84
N LEU A 100 -26.08 10.52 -10.81
CA LEU A 100 -25.88 10.84 -12.22
C LEU A 100 -25.84 12.36 -12.49
N ASP A 101 -26.57 13.15 -11.70
CA ASP A 101 -26.55 14.62 -11.74
C ASP A 101 -25.43 15.24 -10.88
N GLY A 102 -24.47 14.43 -10.41
CA GLY A 102 -23.25 14.90 -9.75
C GLY A 102 -23.38 15.23 -8.26
N ARG A 103 -24.48 14.87 -7.61
CA ARG A 103 -24.69 15.13 -6.17
C ARG A 103 -24.08 14.03 -5.31
N THR A 104 -23.45 14.42 -4.21
CA THR A 104 -22.76 13.50 -3.28
C THR A 104 -23.53 13.27 -1.97
N ALA A 105 -24.57 14.07 -1.73
CA ALA A 105 -25.52 13.94 -0.63
C ALA A 105 -26.87 14.54 -1.04
N MET A 106 -27.95 14.13 -0.38
CA MET A 106 -29.24 14.79 -0.54
C MET A 106 -29.19 16.20 0.07
N ALA A 107 -30.13 17.07 -0.33
CA ALA A 107 -30.25 18.41 0.25
C ALA A 107 -30.52 18.37 1.78
N SER A 108 -31.07 17.25 2.28
CA SER A 108 -31.26 16.96 3.70
C SER A 108 -29.97 16.58 4.44
N GLY A 109 -28.84 16.42 3.75
CA GLY A 109 -27.59 15.92 4.31
C GLY A 109 -27.47 14.39 4.35
N GLU A 110 -28.56 13.67 4.06
CA GLU A 110 -28.55 12.20 4.02
C GLU A 110 -27.77 11.74 2.77
N SER A 111 -26.71 10.96 3.02
CA SER A 111 -25.72 10.57 2.00
C SER A 111 -25.55 9.04 1.91
N GLN A 112 -26.29 8.30 2.73
CA GLN A 112 -26.09 6.86 2.85
C GLN A 112 -26.66 6.12 1.63
N TRP A 113 -25.84 5.20 1.14
CA TRP A 113 -26.19 4.19 0.14
C TRP A 113 -26.60 4.69 -1.26
N ILE A 114 -26.12 5.86 -1.68
CA ILE A 114 -26.21 6.32 -3.09
C ILE A 114 -25.60 5.30 -4.05
N THR A 115 -24.50 4.66 -3.66
CA THR A 115 -23.81 3.64 -4.47
C THR A 115 -24.21 2.22 -4.05
N SER A 116 -24.28 1.29 -5.01
CA SER A 116 -24.66 -0.12 -4.81
C SER A 116 -23.77 -0.89 -3.83
N THR A 117 -24.23 -2.07 -3.39
CA THR A 117 -23.44 -2.98 -2.55
C THR A 117 -22.14 -3.40 -3.23
N GLN A 118 -22.15 -3.64 -4.54
CA GLN A 118 -20.96 -3.99 -5.32
C GLN A 118 -19.92 -2.86 -5.28
N ALA A 119 -20.35 -1.61 -5.50
CA ALA A 119 -19.45 -0.47 -5.41
C ALA A 119 -18.82 -0.30 -4.02
N ARG A 120 -19.54 -0.71 -2.96
CA ARG A 120 -19.00 -0.67 -1.59
C ARG A 120 -18.01 -1.80 -1.31
N ARG A 121 -18.19 -2.98 -1.92
CA ARG A 121 -17.19 -4.05 -1.90
C ARG A 121 -15.91 -3.63 -2.63
N ASP A 122 -16.02 -2.94 -3.75
CA ASP A 122 -14.84 -2.40 -4.46
C ASP A 122 -14.06 -1.41 -3.59
N VAL A 123 -14.76 -0.56 -2.84
CA VAL A 123 -14.13 0.35 -1.87
C VAL A 123 -13.42 -0.42 -0.76
N GLN A 124 -13.93 -1.56 -0.30
CA GLN A 124 -13.24 -2.40 0.69
C GLN A 124 -11.90 -2.91 0.16
N ARG A 125 -11.86 -3.34 -1.10
CA ARG A 125 -10.61 -3.76 -1.75
C ARG A 125 -9.61 -2.60 -1.84
N LEU A 126 -10.04 -1.42 -2.25
CA LEU A 126 -9.17 -0.22 -2.31
C LEU A 126 -8.63 0.16 -0.92
N ARG A 127 -9.46 0.07 0.13
CA ARG A 127 -9.03 0.30 1.52
C ARG A 127 -8.01 -0.72 1.98
N ALA A 128 -8.21 -2.01 1.66
CA ALA A 128 -7.28 -3.08 2.02
C ALA A 128 -5.89 -2.91 1.38
N GLN A 129 -5.84 -2.36 0.17
CA GLN A 129 -4.60 -2.06 -0.56
C GLN A 129 -3.92 -0.76 -0.10
N SER A 130 -4.64 0.11 0.61
CA SER A 130 -4.15 1.43 1.02
C SER A 130 -3.37 1.37 2.33
N HIS A 131 -2.29 2.15 2.42
CA HIS A 131 -1.54 2.26 3.68
C HIS A 131 -2.35 3.01 4.75
N ALA A 132 -3.05 4.07 4.33
CA ALA A 132 -3.85 4.95 5.17
C ALA A 132 -5.15 5.36 4.48
N ILE A 133 -6.15 5.75 5.29
CA ILE A 133 -7.41 6.38 4.86
C ILE A 133 -7.44 7.79 5.46
N LEU A 134 -7.70 8.79 4.63
CA LEU A 134 -7.81 10.18 5.03
C LEU A 134 -9.29 10.60 5.06
N THR A 135 -9.70 11.32 6.10
CA THR A 135 -11.02 11.95 6.19
C THR A 135 -10.97 13.32 6.85
N SER A 136 -12.04 14.09 6.71
CA SER A 136 -12.24 15.35 7.41
C SER A 136 -12.99 15.14 8.72
N SER A 137 -12.79 16.03 9.70
CA SER A 137 -13.63 16.08 10.90
C SER A 137 -15.11 16.28 10.58
N ALA A 138 -15.46 17.02 9.52
CA ALA A 138 -16.85 17.22 9.12
C ALA A 138 -17.55 15.89 8.77
N THR A 139 -16.86 15.01 8.03
CA THR A 139 -17.36 13.66 7.72
C THR A 139 -17.48 12.81 8.98
N VAL A 140 -16.53 12.93 9.91
CA VAL A 140 -16.58 12.18 11.18
C VAL A 140 -17.80 12.58 12.02
N LEU A 141 -18.06 13.88 12.12
CA LEU A 141 -19.20 14.42 12.86
C LEU A 141 -20.55 14.08 12.21
N ALA A 142 -20.61 14.07 10.88
CA ALA A 142 -21.86 13.81 10.15
C ALA A 142 -22.22 12.31 10.09
N ASP A 143 -21.23 11.44 9.88
CA ASP A 143 -21.48 10.03 9.52
C ASP A 143 -21.02 9.02 10.59
N ASP A 144 -20.29 9.47 11.61
CA ASP A 144 -19.62 8.64 12.62
C ASP A 144 -19.00 7.33 12.05
N PRO A 145 -18.11 7.43 11.05
CA PRO A 145 -17.64 6.26 10.31
C PRO A 145 -16.52 5.54 11.04
N ALA A 146 -16.53 4.21 11.02
CA ALA A 146 -15.40 3.41 11.53
C ALA A 146 -14.12 3.51 10.66
N LEU A 147 -14.30 3.71 9.34
CA LEU A 147 -13.25 3.72 8.32
C LEU A 147 -12.28 2.51 8.36
N THR A 148 -12.81 1.34 8.68
CA THR A 148 -12.09 0.06 8.70
C THR A 148 -12.24 -0.72 7.40
N VAL A 149 -11.33 -1.67 7.20
CA VAL A 149 -11.49 -2.77 6.25
C VAL A 149 -12.34 -3.85 6.92
N ARG A 150 -13.44 -4.23 6.26
CA ARG A 150 -14.34 -5.30 6.68
C ARG A 150 -14.05 -6.54 5.83
N TRP A 151 -13.33 -7.50 6.39
CA TRP A 151 -12.85 -8.68 5.67
C TRP A 151 -13.97 -9.48 5.01
N SER A 152 -15.12 -9.61 5.68
CA SER A 152 -16.31 -10.29 5.16
C SER A 152 -16.95 -9.62 3.93
N GLU A 153 -16.60 -8.37 3.64
CA GLU A 153 -17.07 -7.65 2.45
C GLU A 153 -16.06 -7.66 1.30
N LEU A 154 -14.89 -8.26 1.47
CA LEU A 154 -13.94 -8.50 0.38
C LEU A 154 -14.48 -9.62 -0.54
N ASP A 155 -14.11 -9.58 -1.81
CA ASP A 155 -14.44 -10.65 -2.75
C ASP A 155 -13.69 -11.95 -2.38
N GLU A 156 -14.22 -13.09 -2.82
CA GLU A 156 -13.68 -14.42 -2.49
C GLU A 156 -12.21 -14.58 -2.91
N GLN A 157 -11.81 -14.04 -4.05
CA GLN A 157 -10.43 -14.13 -4.52
C GLN A 157 -9.48 -13.38 -3.59
N THR A 158 -9.90 -12.19 -3.13
CA THR A 158 -9.14 -11.42 -2.14
C THR A 158 -9.08 -12.14 -0.79
N GLN A 159 -10.16 -12.75 -0.33
CA GLN A 159 -10.19 -13.50 0.94
C GLN A 159 -9.25 -14.71 0.94
N VAL A 160 -9.13 -15.42 -0.18
CA VAL A 160 -8.18 -16.53 -0.34
C VAL A 160 -6.73 -16.05 -0.24
N LEU A 161 -6.40 -14.90 -0.87
CA LEU A 161 -5.05 -14.35 -0.87
C LEU A 161 -4.70 -13.60 0.42
N TYR A 162 -5.70 -13.10 1.14
CA TYR A 162 -5.54 -12.29 2.32
C TYR A 162 -6.37 -12.85 3.49
N PRO A 163 -5.85 -13.88 4.18
CA PRO A 163 -6.56 -14.52 5.29
C PRO A 163 -6.89 -13.54 6.41
N GLN A 164 -8.02 -13.76 7.09
CA GLN A 164 -8.54 -12.83 8.10
C GLN A 164 -7.55 -12.58 9.25
N GLN A 165 -6.79 -13.60 9.66
CA GLN A 165 -5.78 -13.47 10.72
C GLN A 165 -4.63 -12.51 10.36
N ASN A 166 -4.41 -12.28 9.06
CA ASN A 166 -3.40 -11.35 8.55
C ASN A 166 -3.97 -9.96 8.27
N LEU A 167 -5.26 -9.72 8.58
CA LEU A 167 -5.93 -8.46 8.32
C LEU A 167 -5.27 -7.32 9.09
N ARG A 168 -4.50 -6.52 8.36
CA ARG A 168 -4.02 -5.20 8.79
C ARG A 168 -5.05 -4.13 8.50
N GLN A 169 -5.39 -3.34 9.52
CA GLN A 169 -6.17 -2.11 9.35
C GLN A 169 -5.29 -0.97 8.81
N PRO A 170 -5.79 -0.16 7.86
CA PRO A 170 -5.09 1.04 7.41
C PRO A 170 -5.02 2.07 8.53
N VAL A 171 -3.97 2.89 8.51
CA VAL A 171 -3.88 4.04 9.41
C VAL A 171 -5.00 5.01 9.07
N ARG A 172 -5.74 5.49 10.07
CA ARG A 172 -6.84 6.44 9.83
C ARG A 172 -6.37 7.84 10.19
N ILE A 173 -6.35 8.71 9.20
CA ILE A 173 -5.88 10.09 9.32
C ILE A 173 -7.10 11.02 9.29
N VAL A 174 -7.28 11.81 10.34
CA VAL A 174 -8.36 12.80 10.45
C VAL A 174 -7.79 14.20 10.44
N ILE A 175 -8.30 15.05 9.54
CA ILE A 175 -8.00 16.48 9.53
C ILE A 175 -9.01 17.21 10.43
N ASP A 176 -8.55 17.71 11.57
CA ASP A 176 -9.38 18.37 12.57
C ASP A 176 -8.72 19.60 13.20
N SER A 177 -8.78 20.74 12.51
CA SER A 177 -8.18 22.00 12.98
C SER A 177 -8.83 22.58 14.24
N GLN A 178 -10.02 22.11 14.62
CA GLN A 178 -10.81 22.67 15.73
C GLN A 178 -10.97 21.71 16.91
N ASN A 179 -10.30 20.54 16.89
CA ASN A 179 -10.39 19.50 17.93
C ASN A 179 -11.85 19.10 18.25
N ARG A 180 -12.67 18.92 17.22
CA ARG A 180 -14.10 18.57 17.35
C ARG A 180 -14.34 17.07 17.47
N VAL A 181 -13.41 16.24 16.99
CA VAL A 181 -13.52 14.79 17.10
C VAL A 181 -13.18 14.37 18.53
N THR A 182 -14.10 13.64 19.13
CA THR A 182 -14.01 13.18 20.52
C THR A 182 -13.72 11.67 20.62
N PRO A 183 -13.25 11.16 21.77
CA PRO A 183 -13.01 9.73 21.98
C PRO A 183 -14.23 8.81 21.79
N GLU A 184 -15.44 9.37 21.87
CA GLU A 184 -16.70 8.64 21.70
C GLU A 184 -17.00 8.29 20.23
N HIS A 185 -16.32 8.94 19.27
CA HIS A 185 -16.52 8.66 17.85
C HIS A 185 -15.98 7.27 17.49
N ARG A 186 -16.73 6.55 16.66
CA ARG A 186 -16.43 5.16 16.28
C ARG A 186 -15.07 5.00 15.65
N ILE A 187 -14.61 6.00 14.90
CA ILE A 187 -13.28 5.98 14.27
C ILE A 187 -12.16 5.78 15.30
N VAL A 188 -12.29 6.37 16.50
CA VAL A 188 -11.26 6.30 17.55
C VAL A 188 -11.26 4.93 18.24
N GLN A 189 -12.39 4.22 18.24
CA GLN A 189 -12.59 2.98 18.99
C GLN A 189 -12.21 1.69 18.25
N GLN A 190 -11.89 1.74 16.95
CA GLN A 190 -11.54 0.52 16.20
C GLN A 190 -10.08 0.12 16.36
N PRO A 191 -9.74 -1.18 16.21
CA PRO A 191 -8.37 -1.64 16.19
C PRO A 191 -7.52 -0.99 15.09
N GLY A 192 -6.21 -0.88 15.35
CA GLY A 192 -5.25 -0.25 14.45
C GLY A 192 -5.00 1.22 14.78
N GLU A 193 -3.98 1.80 14.16
CA GLU A 193 -3.52 3.15 14.47
C GLU A 193 -4.49 4.24 13.97
N ASN A 194 -4.74 5.22 14.84
CA ASN A 194 -5.53 6.42 14.57
C ASN A 194 -4.64 7.66 14.72
N LEU A 195 -4.50 8.44 13.66
CA LEU A 195 -3.79 9.72 13.66
C LEU A 195 -4.79 10.86 13.48
N VAL A 196 -5.19 11.48 14.59
CA VAL A 196 -5.98 12.71 14.56
C VAL A 196 -5.00 13.87 14.53
N ARG A 197 -4.95 14.62 13.42
CA ARG A 197 -4.02 15.73 13.24
C ARG A 197 -4.77 17.05 13.30
N ALA A 198 -4.54 17.78 14.40
CA ALA A 198 -4.93 19.16 14.53
C ALA A 198 -3.94 20.04 13.76
N TYR A 199 -4.42 20.71 12.71
CA TYR A 199 -3.69 21.82 12.12
C TYR A 199 -4.14 23.10 12.82
N ALA A 200 -3.37 23.55 13.81
CA ALA A 200 -3.41 24.94 14.22
C ALA A 200 -2.69 25.75 13.14
N GLY A 201 -3.44 26.19 12.12
CA GLY A 201 -2.89 27.01 11.06
C GLY A 201 -2.41 28.35 11.62
N ARG A 202 -1.09 28.53 11.72
CA ARG A 202 -0.49 29.85 11.42
C ARG A 202 -0.10 29.80 9.95
N PHE A 203 -1.00 30.30 9.11
CA PHE A 203 -0.59 30.83 7.82
C PHE A 203 -0.02 32.22 8.13
N SER A 204 1.30 32.37 8.08
CA SER A 204 1.99 33.66 8.02
C SER A 204 2.31 33.97 6.57
#